data_AF-A0A4Y3VEK4-F1
#
_entry.id   AF-A0A4Y3VEK4-F1
#
_cell.length_a   1.000
_cell.length_b   1.000
_cell.length_c   1.000
_cell.angle_alpha   90.00
_cell.angle_beta   90.00
_cell.angle_gamma   90.00
#
_symmetry.space_group_name_H-M   'P 1'
#
loop_
_entity.id
_entity.type
_entity.pdbx_description
1 polymer ?
#
loop_
_entity_poly.entity_id
_entity_poly.type
_entity_poly.pdbx_seq_one_letter_code
_entity_poly.pdbx_strand_id
1 'polypeptide(L)'
;MSWEMMGGVSHSYRLAPATALSGLARLLRGLPPSCGPVRLIGVDGHAGSGKTTFAGQLANALGGAPVLHLDDIASHDELFAWTDRLLRQVIEPLGRGETAHYAPYDWRARHFGPPRPLAPAPVILVEGVGAGRRALRPHLARLLWLELPHEDAWARGQLRDGEEQREFWAGWVQAERRHFAEDPSRPFADLLVHPLRMGYEVLPGPAGSSGPDQDVTEGDGPSAMC
;
A
#
# COMPACT_ATOMS: atom_id res chain seq x y z
N MET A 1 3.37 46.62 18.07
CA MET A 1 2.54 46.05 17.00
C MET A 1 3.44 45.81 15.80
N SER A 2 3.71 44.55 15.46
CA SER A 2 3.95 44.10 14.08
C SER A 2 3.99 42.58 14.14
N TRP A 3 2.90 41.97 13.71
CA TRP A 3 2.85 40.57 13.32
C TRP A 3 3.42 40.51 11.90
N GLU A 4 4.35 39.61 11.63
CA GLU A 4 4.36 38.81 10.39
C GLU A 4 5.62 37.93 10.35
N MET A 5 5.39 36.69 9.93
CA MET A 5 6.28 35.71 9.30
C MET A 5 6.07 34.31 9.89
N MET A 6 4.85 33.77 9.72
CA MET A 6 4.63 32.33 9.68
C MET A 6 4.97 31.83 8.28
N GLY A 7 6.24 31.50 8.07
CA GLY A 7 6.66 30.70 6.91
C GLY A 7 6.33 29.24 7.16
N GLY A 8 5.31 28.71 6.46
CA GLY A 8 5.03 27.29 6.41
C GLY A 8 6.14 26.56 5.65
N VAL A 9 6.97 25.80 6.35
CA VAL A 9 8.01 24.99 5.71
C VAL A 9 7.43 23.59 5.45
N SER A 10 7.04 23.35 4.19
CA SER A 10 6.83 22.00 3.68
C SER A 10 8.19 21.27 3.69
N HIS A 11 8.47 20.53 4.76
CA HIS A 11 9.69 19.75 4.88
C HIS A 11 9.55 18.44 4.11
N SER A 12 9.92 18.45 2.82
CA SER A 12 10.20 17.22 2.08
C SER A 12 11.47 16.57 2.65
N TYR A 13 11.33 15.71 3.65
CA TYR A 13 12.47 14.96 4.20
C TYR A 13 12.88 13.85 3.23
N ARG A 14 13.91 14.11 2.41
CA ARG A 14 14.66 13.05 1.73
C ARG A 14 15.46 12.29 2.79
N LEU A 15 15.07 11.05 3.10
CA LEU A 15 15.84 10.21 4.03
C LEU A 15 17.06 9.64 3.30
N ALA A 16 18.22 9.65 3.96
CA ALA A 16 19.42 9.03 3.41
C ALA A 16 19.22 7.50 3.23
N PRO A 17 19.80 6.87 2.19
CA PRO A 17 19.50 5.47 1.83
C PRO A 17 19.68 4.43 2.95
N ALA A 18 20.69 4.63 3.81
CA ALA A 18 20.99 3.73 4.93
C ALA A 18 20.04 3.90 6.13
N THR A 19 19.34 5.03 6.24
CA THR A 19 18.42 5.33 7.35
C THR A 19 16.96 5.42 6.90
N ALA A 20 16.68 5.27 5.61
CA ALA A 20 15.35 5.39 5.03
C ALA A 20 14.33 4.45 5.65
N LEU A 21 14.68 3.16 5.83
CA LEU A 21 13.76 2.18 6.45
C LEU A 21 13.46 2.50 7.92
N SER A 22 14.48 2.82 8.72
CA SER A 22 14.29 3.18 10.13
C SER A 22 13.50 4.48 10.30
N GLY A 23 13.76 5.47 9.45
CA GLY A 23 13.02 6.73 9.42
C GLY A 23 11.57 6.51 9.01
N LEU A 24 11.32 5.72 7.96
CA LEU A 24 9.99 5.34 7.52
C LEU A 24 9.25 4.56 8.60
N ALA A 25 9.87 3.56 9.21
CA ALA A 25 9.27 2.77 10.29
C ALA A 25 8.87 3.64 11.49
N ARG A 26 9.66 4.65 11.84
CA ARG A 26 9.32 5.63 12.88
C ARG A 26 8.14 6.49 12.48
N LEU A 27 8.09 6.96 11.23
CA LEU A 27 6.97 7.73 10.68
C LEU A 27 5.68 6.91 10.74
N LEU A 28 5.70 5.67 10.24
CA LEU A 28 4.52 4.80 10.19
C LEU A 28 3.99 4.46 11.58
N ARG A 29 4.87 4.20 12.56
CA ARG A 29 4.49 4.00 13.97
C ARG A 29 3.78 5.20 14.58
N GLY A 30 4.10 6.42 14.13
CA GLY A 30 3.52 7.66 14.64
C GLY A 30 2.15 8.02 14.07
N LEU A 31 1.66 7.31 13.04
CA LEU A 31 0.35 7.59 12.44
C LEU A 31 -0.80 7.27 13.42
N PRO A 32 -2.00 7.85 13.28
CA PRO A 32 -3.19 7.30 13.93
C PRO A 32 -3.52 5.92 13.35
N PRO A 33 -4.14 5.01 14.14
CA PRO A 33 -4.74 3.78 13.61
C PRO A 33 -5.78 4.08 12.52
N SER A 34 -5.96 3.16 11.57
CA SER A 34 -6.88 3.30 10.42
C SER A 34 -7.86 2.13 10.26
N CYS A 35 -7.62 1.03 10.96
CA CYS A 35 -8.43 -0.18 10.89
C CYS A 35 -8.59 -0.71 12.33
N GLY A 36 -9.56 -0.15 13.06
CA GLY A 36 -9.69 -0.40 14.49
C GLY A 36 -8.42 0.03 15.25
N PRO A 37 -7.79 -0.84 16.08
CA PRO A 37 -6.54 -0.51 16.76
C PRO A 37 -5.31 -0.57 15.85
N VAL A 38 -5.45 -1.01 14.59
CA VAL A 38 -4.34 -1.28 13.67
C VAL A 38 -4.04 -0.08 12.76
N ARG A 39 -2.75 0.19 12.53
CA ARG A 39 -2.29 1.00 11.39
C ARG A 39 -2.05 0.09 10.20
N LEU A 40 -2.98 0.09 9.25
CA LEU A 40 -2.87 -0.76 8.06
C LEU A 40 -2.09 -0.02 6.98
N ILE A 41 -0.97 -0.57 6.54
CA ILE A 41 -0.08 0.07 5.56
C ILE A 41 -0.12 -0.73 4.26
N GLY A 42 -0.57 -0.10 3.17
CA GLY A 42 -0.56 -0.70 1.84
C GLY A 42 0.81 -0.54 1.19
N VAL A 43 1.34 -1.61 0.62
CA VAL A 43 2.57 -1.62 -0.19
C VAL A 43 2.23 -2.16 -1.57
N ASP A 44 2.05 -1.26 -2.54
CA ASP A 44 1.65 -1.57 -3.91
C ASP A 44 2.77 -1.24 -4.91
N GLY A 45 2.59 -1.62 -6.16
CA GLY A 45 3.58 -1.56 -7.23
C GLY A 45 3.45 -2.75 -8.18
N HIS A 46 4.06 -2.67 -9.35
CA HIS A 46 3.99 -3.73 -10.36
C HIS A 46 4.54 -5.09 -9.87
N ALA A 47 4.02 -6.19 -10.41
CA ALA A 47 4.61 -7.52 -10.17
C ALA A 47 6.09 -7.53 -10.56
N GLY A 48 6.92 -8.13 -9.71
CA GLY A 48 8.38 -8.13 -9.88
C GLY A 48 9.11 -6.85 -9.46
N SER A 49 8.42 -5.81 -8.97
CA SER A 49 9.08 -4.57 -8.52
C SER A 49 9.96 -4.75 -7.27
N GLY A 50 9.68 -5.76 -6.44
CA GLY A 50 10.41 -6.06 -5.21
C GLY A 50 9.64 -5.78 -3.91
N LYS A 51 8.31 -5.61 -3.99
CA LYS A 51 7.43 -5.31 -2.84
C LYS A 51 7.64 -6.26 -1.68
N THR A 52 7.64 -7.56 -1.91
CA THR A 52 7.85 -8.59 -0.88
C THR A 52 9.18 -8.40 -0.14
N THR A 53 10.27 -8.11 -0.87
CA THR A 53 11.58 -7.81 -0.25
C THR A 53 11.54 -6.52 0.56
N PHE A 54 10.97 -5.45 0.02
CA PHE A 54 10.83 -4.17 0.73
C PHE A 54 9.95 -4.31 1.98
N ALA A 55 8.78 -4.96 1.87
CA ALA A 55 7.85 -5.19 2.96
C ALA A 55 8.49 -6.01 4.08
N GLY A 56 9.25 -7.07 3.76
CA GLY A 56 9.99 -7.83 4.77
C GLY A 56 11.04 -7.00 5.51
N GLN A 57 11.78 -6.15 4.80
CA GLN A 57 12.77 -5.25 5.42
C GLN A 57 12.10 -4.16 6.28
N LEU A 58 10.98 -3.61 5.81
CA LEU A 58 10.19 -2.63 6.56
C LEU A 58 9.55 -3.27 7.82
N ALA A 59 9.04 -4.49 7.71
CA ALA A 59 8.51 -5.26 8.83
C ALA A 59 9.56 -5.46 9.92
N ASN A 60 10.80 -5.82 9.53
CA ASN A 60 11.92 -5.92 10.47
C ASN A 60 12.23 -4.57 11.14
N ALA A 61 12.26 -3.47 10.39
CA ALA A 61 12.46 -2.12 10.94
C ALA A 61 11.32 -1.65 11.85
N LEU A 62 10.12 -2.23 11.70
CA LEU A 62 8.95 -2.05 12.55
C LEU A 62 8.94 -2.98 13.78
N GLY A 63 9.99 -3.78 14.00
CA GLY A 63 10.07 -4.69 15.14
C GLY A 63 9.36 -6.02 14.93
N GLY A 64 9.28 -6.50 13.69
CA GLY A 64 8.62 -7.76 13.34
C GLY A 64 7.12 -7.63 13.08
N ALA A 65 6.70 -6.52 12.45
CA ALA A 65 5.29 -6.32 12.09
C ALA A 65 4.79 -7.42 11.14
N PRO A 66 3.55 -7.92 11.29
CA PRO A 66 2.97 -8.88 10.35
C PRO A 66 2.88 -8.32 8.93
N VAL A 67 3.13 -9.19 7.95
CA VAL A 67 2.95 -8.91 6.52
C VAL A 67 1.88 -9.86 5.98
N LEU A 68 0.80 -9.30 5.45
CA LEU A 68 -0.21 -10.02 4.69
C LEU A 68 0.12 -9.89 3.20
N HIS A 69 0.31 -11.03 2.55
CA HIS A 69 0.55 -11.10 1.11
C HIS A 69 -0.79 -11.20 0.37
N LEU A 70 -1.07 -10.30 -0.56
CA LEU A 70 -2.32 -10.39 -1.35
C LEU A 70 -2.36 -11.64 -2.24
N ASP A 71 -1.19 -12.21 -2.56
CA ASP A 71 -1.10 -13.49 -3.25
C ASP A 71 -1.70 -14.65 -2.42
N ASP A 72 -1.77 -14.52 -1.09
CA ASP A 72 -2.48 -15.50 -0.25
C ASP A 72 -4.02 -15.36 -0.38
N ILE A 73 -4.51 -14.23 -0.86
CA ILE A 73 -5.94 -13.88 -0.90
C ILE A 73 -6.51 -14.00 -2.32
N ALA A 74 -5.68 -13.73 -3.32
CA ALA A 74 -5.96 -13.95 -4.74
C ALA A 74 -5.98 -15.44 -5.09
N SER A 75 -6.48 -15.77 -6.28
CA SER A 75 -6.47 -17.14 -6.82
C SER A 75 -6.33 -17.12 -8.34
N HIS A 76 -6.16 -18.28 -8.97
CA HIS A 76 -6.14 -18.37 -10.45
C HIS A 76 -7.42 -17.84 -11.09
N ASP A 77 -8.57 -18.07 -10.46
CA ASP A 77 -9.88 -17.65 -10.96
C ASP A 77 -10.16 -16.16 -10.67
N GLU A 78 -9.51 -15.63 -9.64
CA GLU A 78 -9.72 -14.27 -9.14
C GLU A 78 -8.38 -13.59 -8.87
N LEU A 79 -7.62 -13.30 -9.94
CA LEU A 79 -6.33 -12.58 -9.82
C LEU A 79 -6.53 -11.21 -9.12
N PHE A 80 -7.68 -10.59 -9.36
CA PHE A 80 -8.00 -9.23 -8.93
C PHE A 80 -9.43 -9.06 -8.39
N ALA A 81 -10.20 -10.15 -8.29
CA ALA A 81 -11.59 -10.17 -7.83
C ALA A 81 -11.71 -10.68 -6.38
N TRP A 82 -10.70 -10.39 -5.55
CA TRP A 82 -10.58 -10.93 -4.19
C TRP A 82 -10.96 -9.93 -3.08
N THR A 83 -11.41 -8.72 -3.42
CA THR A 83 -11.66 -7.63 -2.46
C THR A 83 -12.66 -8.01 -1.37
N ASP A 84 -13.79 -8.61 -1.72
CA ASP A 84 -14.80 -9.03 -0.73
C ASP A 84 -14.29 -10.13 0.21
N ARG A 85 -13.37 -10.97 -0.27
CA ARG A 85 -12.69 -11.97 0.56
C ARG A 85 -11.79 -11.28 1.57
N LEU A 86 -10.94 -10.34 1.12
CA LEU A 86 -10.04 -9.59 2.01
C LEU A 86 -10.82 -8.79 3.05
N LEU A 87 -11.89 -8.11 2.64
CA LEU A 87 -12.70 -7.29 3.56
C LEU A 87 -13.27 -8.14 4.69
N ARG A 88 -13.98 -9.22 4.34
CA ARG A 88 -14.64 -10.08 5.34
C ARG A 88 -13.68 -10.88 6.21
N GLN A 89 -12.60 -11.43 5.62
CA GLN A 89 -11.70 -12.32 6.34
C GLN A 89 -10.66 -11.58 7.19
N VAL A 90 -10.32 -10.34 6.79
CA VAL A 90 -9.20 -9.59 7.38
C VAL A 90 -9.61 -8.21 7.88
N ILE A 91 -10.06 -7.33 7.00
CA ILE A 91 -10.21 -5.91 7.33
C ILE A 91 -11.33 -5.69 8.35
N GLU A 92 -12.47 -6.36 8.19
CA GLU A 92 -13.59 -6.25 9.12
C GLU A 92 -13.24 -6.76 10.55
N PRO A 93 -12.67 -7.98 10.74
CA PRO A 93 -12.20 -8.42 12.05
C PRO A 93 -11.15 -7.48 12.66
N LEU A 94 -10.13 -7.09 11.90
CA LEU A 94 -9.11 -6.16 12.40
C LEU A 94 -9.73 -4.81 12.79
N GLY A 95 -10.71 -4.33 12.02
CA GLY A 95 -11.49 -3.13 12.30
C GLY A 95 -12.23 -3.18 13.64
N ARG A 96 -12.63 -4.38 14.08
CA ARG A 96 -13.24 -4.63 15.40
C ARG A 96 -12.21 -4.95 16.50
N GLY A 97 -10.90 -4.99 16.17
CA GLY A 97 -9.85 -5.41 17.08
C GLY A 97 -9.84 -6.91 17.36
N GLU A 98 -10.42 -7.72 16.47
CA GLU A 98 -10.49 -9.17 16.55
C GLU A 98 -9.38 -9.84 15.73
N THR A 99 -9.06 -11.10 16.05
CA THR A 99 -8.14 -11.91 15.24
C THR A 99 -8.82 -12.29 13.92
N ALA A 100 -8.25 -11.79 12.82
CA ALA A 100 -8.63 -12.17 11.47
C ALA A 100 -8.22 -13.63 11.18
N HIS A 101 -8.94 -14.28 10.26
CA HIS A 101 -8.62 -15.63 9.79
C HIS A 101 -8.78 -15.67 8.28
N TYR A 102 -7.68 -15.82 7.55
CA TYR A 102 -7.69 -15.90 6.09
C TYR A 102 -7.20 -17.27 5.63
N ALA A 103 -7.77 -17.76 4.53
CA ALA A 103 -7.32 -19.00 3.91
C ALA A 103 -6.30 -18.65 2.81
N PRO A 104 -5.01 -19.01 2.96
CA PRO A 104 -4.00 -18.74 1.96
C PRO A 104 -4.20 -19.63 0.74
N TYR A 105 -4.06 -19.07 -0.46
CA TYR A 105 -4.14 -19.81 -1.71
C TYR A 105 -2.81 -20.49 -2.05
N ASP A 106 -2.84 -21.81 -2.29
CA ASP A 106 -1.70 -22.54 -2.83
C ASP A 106 -1.71 -22.46 -4.35
N TRP A 107 -0.80 -21.66 -4.92
CA TRP A 107 -0.69 -21.47 -6.37
C TRP A 107 -0.20 -22.71 -7.12
N ARG A 108 0.44 -23.68 -6.45
CA ARG A 108 0.85 -24.95 -7.07
C ARG A 108 -0.28 -25.96 -7.04
N ALA A 109 -0.91 -26.14 -5.89
CA ALA A 109 -2.01 -27.08 -5.70
C ALA A 109 -3.36 -26.55 -6.21
N ARG A 110 -3.44 -25.25 -6.51
CA ARG A 110 -4.61 -24.53 -7.03
C ARG A 110 -5.84 -24.58 -6.15
N HIS A 111 -5.66 -24.58 -4.83
CA HIS A 111 -6.76 -24.51 -3.87
C HIS A 111 -6.40 -23.68 -2.65
N PHE A 112 -7.40 -23.22 -1.92
CA PHE A 112 -7.20 -22.60 -0.63
C PHE A 112 -6.80 -23.65 0.41
N GLY A 113 -5.80 -23.32 1.23
CA GLY A 113 -5.38 -24.12 2.38
C GLY A 113 -6.25 -23.87 3.62
N PRO A 114 -5.88 -24.46 4.77
CA PRO A 114 -6.55 -24.21 6.03
C PRO A 114 -6.40 -22.74 6.48
N PRO A 115 -7.41 -22.14 7.14
CA PRO A 115 -7.33 -20.77 7.64
C PRO A 115 -6.14 -20.53 8.58
N ARG A 116 -5.47 -19.39 8.42
CA ARG A 116 -4.38 -18.91 9.28
C ARG A 116 -4.83 -17.68 10.07
N PRO A 117 -4.49 -17.59 11.38
CA PRO A 117 -4.82 -16.43 12.19
C PRO A 117 -3.90 -15.24 11.85
N LEU A 118 -4.47 -14.04 11.90
CA LEU A 118 -3.77 -12.76 11.87
C LEU A 118 -4.30 -11.90 13.01
N ALA A 119 -3.58 -11.93 14.14
CA ALA A 119 -3.95 -11.12 15.31
C ALA A 119 -3.71 -9.62 15.02
N PRO A 120 -4.51 -8.71 15.61
CA PRO A 120 -4.23 -7.28 15.55
C PRO A 120 -2.82 -6.97 16.08
N ALA A 121 -2.12 -6.08 15.38
CA ALA A 121 -0.81 -5.58 15.77
C ALA A 121 -0.79 -4.05 15.60
N PRO A 122 0.13 -3.33 16.28
CA PRO A 122 0.20 -1.86 16.17
C PRO A 122 0.34 -1.36 14.73
N VAL A 123 1.03 -2.12 13.88
CA VAL A 123 1.18 -1.91 12.43
C VAL A 123 1.05 -3.28 11.74
N ILE A 124 0.29 -3.34 10.64
CA ILE A 124 0.25 -4.50 9.73
C ILE A 124 0.52 -3.99 8.32
N LEU A 125 1.42 -4.67 7.61
CA LEU A 125 1.67 -4.40 6.20
C LEU A 125 0.78 -5.29 5.34
N VAL A 126 0.14 -4.72 4.31
CA VAL A 126 -0.56 -5.45 3.25
C VAL A 126 0.20 -5.20 1.96
N GLU A 127 0.79 -6.24 1.38
CA GLU A 127 1.65 -6.11 0.22
C GLU A 127 1.14 -6.95 -0.95
N GLY A 128 1.23 -6.39 -2.15
CA GLY A 128 0.87 -7.08 -3.38
C GLY A 128 0.24 -6.14 -4.39
N VAL A 129 0.07 -6.64 -5.61
CA VAL A 129 -0.53 -5.85 -6.69
C VAL A 129 -2.00 -5.58 -6.33
N GLY A 130 -2.36 -4.31 -6.18
CA GLY A 130 -3.70 -3.89 -5.77
C GLY A 130 -3.85 -3.62 -4.26
N ALA A 131 -2.76 -3.59 -3.49
CA ALA A 131 -2.79 -3.13 -2.10
C ALA A 131 -3.24 -1.67 -1.96
N GLY A 132 -3.17 -0.88 -3.05
CA GLY A 132 -3.64 0.50 -3.14
C GLY A 132 -4.99 0.66 -3.85
N ARG A 133 -5.77 -0.40 -4.03
CA ARG A 133 -7.13 -0.35 -4.60
C ARG A 133 -8.02 0.65 -3.87
N ARG A 134 -8.93 1.28 -4.61
CA ARG A 134 -9.89 2.26 -4.09
C ARG A 134 -10.68 1.70 -2.90
N ALA A 135 -11.08 0.44 -2.95
CA ALA A 135 -11.83 -0.21 -1.86
C ALA A 135 -11.02 -0.38 -0.57
N LEU A 136 -9.68 -0.42 -0.64
CA LEU A 136 -8.81 -0.59 0.53
C LEU A 136 -8.42 0.75 1.15
N ARG A 137 -8.27 1.81 0.33
CA ARG A 137 -7.80 3.14 0.77
C ARG A 137 -8.49 3.67 2.04
N PRO A 138 -9.82 3.54 2.24
CA PRO A 138 -10.48 4.00 3.47
C PRO A 138 -9.98 3.32 4.76
N HIS A 139 -9.34 2.16 4.64
CA HIS A 139 -8.81 1.39 5.76
C HIS A 139 -7.30 1.57 5.96
N LEU A 140 -6.61 2.24 5.03
CA LEU A 140 -5.16 2.42 5.08
C LEU A 140 -4.78 3.67 5.88
N ALA A 141 -3.80 3.55 6.77
CA ALA A 141 -3.15 4.68 7.43
C ALA A 141 -2.12 5.33 6.49
N ARG A 142 -1.58 4.55 5.55
CA ARG A 142 -0.63 5.00 4.52
C ARG A 142 -0.60 4.04 3.35
N LEU A 143 -0.49 4.57 2.13
CA LEU A 143 -0.21 3.82 0.91
C LEU A 143 1.19 4.15 0.38
N LEU A 144 2.01 3.12 0.24
CA LEU A 144 3.35 3.17 -0.34
C LEU A 144 3.30 2.57 -1.75
N TRP A 145 3.86 3.28 -2.72
CA TRP A 145 4.07 2.74 -4.08
C TRP A 145 5.55 2.47 -4.31
N LEU A 146 5.90 1.20 -4.58
CA LEU A 146 7.25 0.83 -4.97
C LEU A 146 7.45 1.16 -6.45
N GLU A 147 8.18 2.24 -6.69
CA GLU A 147 8.42 2.81 -8.01
C GLU A 147 9.47 2.00 -8.76
N LEU A 148 9.02 1.36 -9.83
CA LEU A 148 9.87 0.75 -10.84
C LEU A 148 9.08 0.75 -12.15
N PRO A 149 9.69 1.11 -13.31
CA PRO A 149 9.03 0.97 -14.59
C PRO A 149 8.48 -0.44 -14.76
N HIS A 150 7.23 -0.55 -15.21
CA HIS A 150 6.53 -1.84 -15.26
C HIS A 150 7.23 -2.86 -16.16
N GLU A 151 7.84 -2.41 -17.26
CA GLU A 151 8.61 -3.28 -18.16
C GLU A 151 9.80 -3.93 -17.44
N ASP A 152 10.55 -3.12 -16.67
CA ASP A 152 11.66 -3.61 -15.85
C ASP A 152 11.18 -4.54 -14.74
N ALA A 153 10.04 -4.22 -14.11
CA ALA A 153 9.43 -5.03 -13.08
C ALA A 153 9.03 -6.41 -13.60
N TRP A 154 8.32 -6.47 -14.72
CA TRP A 154 7.92 -7.73 -15.34
C TRP A 154 9.09 -8.53 -15.89
N ALA A 155 10.11 -7.87 -16.46
CA ALA A 155 11.32 -8.55 -16.91
C ALA A 155 12.03 -9.25 -15.74
N ARG A 156 12.16 -8.55 -14.60
CA ARG A 156 12.71 -9.14 -13.36
C ARG A 156 11.86 -10.28 -12.82
N GLY A 157 10.54 -10.14 -12.81
CA GLY A 157 9.61 -11.16 -12.36
C GLY A 157 9.68 -12.44 -13.19
N GLN A 158 9.61 -12.29 -14.52
CA GLN A 158 9.73 -13.40 -15.46
C GLN A 158 11.08 -14.11 -15.34
N LEU A 159 12.18 -13.36 -15.21
CA LEU A 159 13.51 -13.94 -15.04
C LEU A 159 13.61 -14.78 -13.75
N ARG A 160 13.00 -14.30 -12.66
CA ARG A 160 12.98 -14.99 -11.36
C ARG A 160 12.14 -16.27 -11.41
N ASP A 161 10.98 -16.21 -12.04
CA ASP A 161 10.00 -17.31 -12.01
C ASP A 161 10.28 -18.37 -13.10
N GLY A 162 11.08 -18.03 -14.10
CA GLY A 162 11.60 -18.95 -15.10
C GLY A 162 10.64 -19.23 -16.26
N GLU A 163 11.16 -19.95 -17.23
CA GLU A 163 10.50 -20.22 -18.52
C GLU A 163 9.19 -20.99 -18.40
N GLU A 164 9.07 -21.85 -17.39
CA GLU A 164 7.89 -22.69 -17.13
C GLU A 164 6.64 -21.86 -16.83
N GLN A 165 6.81 -20.59 -16.42
CA GLN A 165 5.72 -19.68 -16.06
C GLN A 165 5.38 -18.68 -17.17
N ARG A 166 5.91 -18.83 -18.38
CA ARG A 166 5.68 -17.86 -19.48
C ARG A 166 4.22 -17.61 -19.81
N GLU A 167 3.41 -18.67 -19.93
CA GLU A 167 1.99 -18.54 -20.26
C GLU A 167 1.21 -17.85 -19.13
N PHE A 168 1.56 -18.18 -17.88
CA PHE A 168 1.01 -17.50 -16.70
C PHE A 168 1.36 -16.01 -16.73
N TRP A 169 2.62 -15.66 -16.98
CA TRP A 169 3.07 -14.27 -17.07
C TRP A 169 2.38 -13.48 -18.19
N ALA A 170 2.12 -14.11 -19.34
CA ALA A 170 1.37 -13.46 -20.42
C ALA A 170 -0.06 -13.07 -19.99
N GLY A 171 -0.77 -13.98 -19.31
CA GLY A 171 -2.09 -13.70 -18.72
C GLY A 171 -2.02 -12.66 -17.61
N TRP A 172 -1.03 -12.77 -16.73
CA TRP A 172 -0.81 -11.87 -15.60
C TRP A 172 -0.57 -10.42 -16.05
N VAL A 173 0.32 -10.19 -17.02
CA VAL A 173 0.64 -8.84 -17.51
C VAL A 173 -0.61 -8.15 -18.04
N GLN A 174 -1.46 -8.87 -18.79
CA GLN A 174 -2.72 -8.31 -19.30
C GLN A 174 -3.69 -7.99 -18.16
N ALA A 175 -3.83 -8.88 -17.18
CA ALA A 175 -4.69 -8.67 -16.03
C ALA A 175 -4.21 -7.48 -15.18
N GLU A 176 -2.90 -7.35 -14.94
CA GLU A 176 -2.33 -6.25 -14.14
C GLU A 176 -2.49 -4.91 -14.86
N ARG A 177 -2.23 -4.86 -16.17
CA ARG A 177 -2.45 -3.66 -16.98
C ARG A 177 -3.91 -3.21 -16.89
N ARG A 178 -4.85 -4.14 -17.05
CA ARG A 178 -6.29 -3.84 -16.90
C ARG A 178 -6.60 -3.32 -15.50
N HIS A 179 -6.11 -4.01 -14.47
CA HIS A 179 -6.33 -3.60 -13.09
C HIS A 179 -5.89 -2.15 -12.83
N PHE A 180 -4.67 -1.78 -13.18
CA PHE A 180 -4.18 -0.42 -12.93
C PHE A 180 -4.81 0.63 -13.85
N ALA A 181 -5.33 0.25 -15.02
CA ALA A 181 -6.11 1.15 -15.85
C ALA A 181 -7.48 1.46 -15.21
N GLU A 182 -8.11 0.47 -14.58
CA GLU A 182 -9.46 0.59 -13.97
C GLU A 182 -9.43 1.16 -12.54
N ASP A 183 -8.43 0.80 -11.74
CA ASP A 183 -8.26 1.23 -10.34
C ASP A 183 -6.77 1.52 -10.05
N PRO A 184 -6.26 2.68 -10.50
CA PRO A 184 -4.84 3.01 -10.37
C PRO A 184 -4.46 3.29 -8.91
N SER A 185 -3.42 2.65 -8.39
CA SER A 185 -2.93 2.90 -7.02
C SER A 185 -1.95 4.08 -6.95
N ARG A 186 -1.05 4.21 -7.92
CA ARG A 186 0.06 5.17 -7.90
C ARG A 186 -0.37 6.64 -7.67
N PRO A 187 -1.42 7.17 -8.32
CA PRO A 187 -1.87 8.55 -8.09
C PRO A 187 -2.37 8.82 -6.66
N PHE A 188 -2.71 7.78 -5.90
CA PHE A 188 -3.21 7.86 -4.53
C PHE A 188 -2.14 7.47 -3.50
N ALA A 189 -0.93 7.15 -3.95
CA ALA A 189 0.16 6.83 -3.05
C ALA A 189 0.57 8.08 -2.27
N ASP A 190 0.70 7.92 -0.96
CA ASP A 190 1.20 8.96 -0.07
C ASP A 190 2.71 9.11 -0.17
N LEU A 191 3.42 8.01 -0.45
CA LEU A 191 4.86 7.95 -0.57
C LEU A 191 5.26 7.08 -1.77
N LEU A 192 6.26 7.54 -2.52
CA LEU A 192 6.95 6.74 -3.53
C LEU A 192 8.23 6.17 -2.92
N VAL A 193 8.46 4.88 -3.13
CA VAL A 193 9.65 4.18 -2.66
C VAL A 193 10.45 3.77 -3.88
N HIS A 194 11.68 4.26 -3.98
CA HIS A 194 12.59 3.97 -5.09
C HIS A 194 13.70 3.03 -4.63
N PRO A 195 13.84 1.83 -5.22
CA PRO A 195 14.96 0.96 -4.92
C PRO A 195 16.27 1.57 -5.43
N LEU A 196 17.30 1.57 -4.59
CA LEU A 196 18.65 2.00 -4.94
C LEU A 196 19.60 0.78 -4.96
N ARG A 197 20.83 0.97 -5.45
CA ARG A 197 21.87 -0.07 -5.35
C ARG A 197 22.08 -0.56 -3.92
N MET A 198 21.97 0.35 -2.94
CA MET A 198 21.95 0.03 -1.52
C MET A 198 20.81 0.80 -0.84
N GLY A 199 19.81 0.06 -0.35
CA GLY A 199 18.67 0.62 0.36
C GLY A 199 17.59 1.21 -0.55
N TYR A 200 16.87 2.20 -0.03
CA TYR A 200 15.75 2.85 -0.71
C TYR A 200 15.81 4.35 -0.52
N GLU A 201 15.26 5.07 -1.49
CA GLU A 201 14.85 6.46 -1.33
C GLU A 201 13.32 6.52 -1.15
N VAL A 202 12.86 7.38 -0.25
CA VAL A 202 11.43 7.59 0.00
C VAL A 202 11.11 9.06 -0.29
N LEU A 203 10.17 9.27 -1.20
CA LEU A 203 9.74 10.59 -1.67
C LEU A 203 8.24 10.79 -1.37
N PRO A 204 7.78 12.05 -1.23
CA PRO A 204 6.34 12.34 -1.22
C PRO A 204 5.66 11.77 -2.47
N GLY A 205 4.52 11.12 -2.27
CA GLY A 205 3.68 10.61 -3.33
C GLY A 205 2.69 11.62 -3.87
N PRO A 206 2.04 11.32 -5.01
CA PRO A 206 1.16 12.27 -5.70
C PRO A 206 0.01 12.76 -4.82
N ALA A 207 -0.51 11.91 -3.91
CA ALA A 207 -1.58 12.29 -2.98
C ALA A 207 -1.18 13.38 -1.98
N GLY A 208 0.11 13.46 -1.64
CA GLY A 208 0.67 14.48 -0.74
C GLY A 208 1.17 15.74 -1.43
N SER A 209 1.31 15.73 -2.76
CA SER A 209 1.74 16.91 -3.55
C SER A 209 0.60 17.85 -3.91
N SER A 210 -0.65 17.40 -3.80
CA SER A 210 -1.82 18.27 -3.69
C SER A 210 -1.89 18.80 -2.25
N GLY A 211 -1.28 19.97 -2.01
CA GLY A 211 -1.51 20.72 -0.77
C GLY A 211 -3.00 21.07 -0.59
N PRO A 212 -3.43 21.44 0.62
CA PRO A 212 -4.81 21.85 0.85
C PRO A 212 -4.99 23.23 0.20
N ASP A 213 -5.60 23.29 -0.98
CA ASP A 213 -6.04 24.54 -1.57
C ASP A 213 -7.51 24.44 -1.95
N GLN A 214 -8.29 25.21 -1.18
CA GLN A 214 -9.52 25.92 -1.56
C GLN A 214 -10.74 25.10 -2.00
N ASP A 215 -11.57 24.77 -1.01
CA ASP A 215 -13.00 25.08 -1.08
C ASP A 215 -13.40 25.81 0.22
N VAL A 216 -13.02 27.09 0.29
CA VAL A 216 -13.73 28.06 1.14
C VAL A 216 -15.03 28.35 0.41
N THR A 217 -16.07 27.57 0.69
CA THR A 217 -17.44 28.03 0.49
C THR A 217 -17.78 29.00 1.61
N GLU A 218 -17.34 30.25 1.48
CA GLU A 218 -18.05 31.37 2.11
C GLU A 218 -19.14 31.83 1.14
N GLY A 219 -20.36 31.79 1.64
CA GLY A 219 -21.56 32.23 0.93
C GLY A 219 -22.77 32.07 1.85
N ASP A 220 -22.66 32.64 3.05
CA ASP A 220 -23.80 32.80 3.96
C ASP A 220 -24.89 33.66 3.30
N GLY A 221 -26.14 33.31 3.63
CA GLY A 221 -27.37 33.82 3.05
C GLY A 221 -27.77 35.27 3.42
N PRO A 222 -29.05 35.64 3.20
CA PRO A 222 -29.44 36.97 2.74
C PRO A 222 -29.51 38.03 3.84
N SER A 223 -29.14 39.26 3.50
CA SER A 223 -29.43 40.45 4.30
C SER A 223 -30.91 40.82 4.26
N ALA A 224 -31.53 40.93 5.44
CA ALA A 224 -32.85 41.49 5.62
C ALA A 224 -32.80 43.02 5.81
N MET A 225 -33.78 43.69 5.18
CA MET A 225 -34.47 44.93 5.55
C MET A 225 -33.69 46.22 5.89
N CYS A 226 -33.98 47.26 5.10
CA CYS A 226 -34.58 48.50 5.59
C CYS A 226 -35.88 48.74 4.82
#